data_AF-A0A6I1QCN7-F1
#
_entry.id   AF-A0A6I1QCN7-F1
#
_cell.length_a   1.000
_cell.length_b   1.000
_cell.length_c   1.000
_cell.angle_alpha   90.00
_cell.angle_beta   90.00
_cell.angle_gamma   90.00
#
_symmetry.space_group_name_H-M   'P 1'
#
loop_
_entity.id
_entity.type
_entity.pdbx_description
1 polymer ?
#
loop_
_entity_poly.entity_id
_entity_poly.type
_entity_poly.pdbx_seq_one_letter_code
_entity_poly.pdbx_strand_id
1 'polypeptide(L)'
;MTDTPLERRGDTRMPRTSSFLRLEESDIREIQRTVPVVAPHLDSLVEDVYDQMTSFGEFAVLFQQAHVSTGESIDVRVATLKSWLLRVLEMIESNPAELARFLATTGASHAGVGPGKVYVPMRLMVLTIAYLEVGLLRALADAGAAAAVAWHKLLWVALDGMASAYGADPAWDRSAPEATG
;
A
#
# COMPACT_ATOMS: atom_id res chain seq x y z
N MET A 1 4.68 -14.10 -22.22
CA MET A 1 5.50 -13.42 -21.19
C MET A 1 5.37 -14.27 -19.93
N THR A 2 6.45 -14.79 -19.37
CA THR A 2 6.41 -15.61 -18.15
C THR A 2 6.52 -14.69 -16.94
N ASP A 3 5.55 -14.77 -16.02
CA ASP A 3 5.55 -13.97 -14.80
C ASP A 3 6.81 -14.20 -13.96
N THR A 4 7.27 -13.16 -13.29
CA THR A 4 8.38 -13.21 -12.34
C THR A 4 7.96 -13.90 -11.04
N PRO A 5 8.91 -14.47 -10.25
CA PRO A 5 8.60 -15.04 -8.94
C PRO A 5 7.93 -14.06 -7.97
N LEU A 6 8.14 -12.75 -8.18
CA LEU A 6 7.63 -11.68 -7.35
C LEU A 6 6.17 -11.36 -7.71
N GLU A 7 5.84 -11.35 -9.01
CA GLU A 7 4.45 -11.24 -9.50
C GLU A 7 3.59 -12.40 -8.99
N ARG A 8 4.10 -13.64 -9.05
CA ARG A 8 3.38 -14.83 -8.52
C ARG A 8 3.10 -14.77 -7.01
N ARG A 9 3.97 -14.12 -6.23
CA ARG A 9 3.74 -13.90 -4.79
C ARG A 9 2.63 -12.88 -4.56
N GLY A 10 2.59 -11.82 -5.36
CA GLY A 10 1.49 -10.85 -5.37
C GLY A 10 0.15 -11.53 -5.64
N ASP A 11 0.10 -12.35 -6.70
CA ASP A 11 -1.12 -13.02 -7.18
C ASP A 11 -1.81 -13.90 -6.13
N THR A 12 -1.08 -14.42 -5.15
CA THR A 12 -1.62 -15.30 -4.10
C THR A 12 -1.82 -14.61 -2.76
N ARG A 13 -1.05 -13.58 -2.46
CA ARG A 13 -1.07 -12.93 -1.14
C ARG A 13 -2.24 -11.96 -0.97
N MET A 14 -2.48 -11.09 -1.95
CA MET A 14 -3.60 -10.14 -1.89
C MET A 14 -4.96 -10.85 -1.75
N PRO A 15 -5.30 -11.90 -2.54
CA PRO A 15 -6.58 -12.60 -2.37
C PRO A 15 -6.75 -13.26 -0.99
N ARG A 16 -5.67 -13.81 -0.42
CA ARG A 16 -5.70 -14.40 0.93
C ARG A 16 -6.01 -13.37 2.00
N THR A 17 -5.36 -12.21 1.94
CA THR A 17 -5.57 -11.14 2.91
C THR A 17 -6.93 -10.48 2.74
N SER A 18 -7.40 -10.27 1.51
CA SER A 18 -8.77 -9.86 1.23
C SER A 18 -9.80 -10.83 1.81
N SER A 19 -9.57 -12.14 1.67
CA SER A 19 -10.44 -13.16 2.26
C SER A 19 -10.41 -13.14 3.80
N PHE A 20 -9.24 -13.04 4.41
CA PHE A 20 -9.07 -12.96 5.87
C PHE A 20 -9.76 -11.73 6.47
N LEU A 21 -9.55 -10.56 5.87
CA LEU A 21 -10.17 -9.30 6.29
C LEU A 21 -11.62 -9.15 5.85
N ARG A 22 -12.12 -10.08 5.03
CA ARG A 22 -13.45 -10.03 4.40
C ARG A 22 -13.66 -8.69 3.69
N LEU A 23 -12.72 -8.32 2.82
CA LEU A 23 -12.90 -7.23 1.87
C LEU A 23 -13.86 -7.72 0.78
N GLU A 24 -15.13 -7.37 0.96
CA GLU A 24 -16.24 -7.83 0.13
C GLU A 24 -16.70 -6.71 -0.83
N GLU A 25 -17.52 -7.07 -1.80
CA GLU A 25 -18.08 -6.12 -2.78
C GLU A 25 -18.82 -4.94 -2.11
N SER A 26 -19.44 -5.15 -0.95
CA SER A 26 -20.05 -4.06 -0.18
C SER A 26 -19.04 -3.04 0.34
N ASP A 27 -17.83 -3.48 0.72
CA ASP A 27 -16.75 -2.59 1.13
C ASP A 27 -16.25 -1.78 -0.07
N ILE A 28 -16.10 -2.42 -1.25
CA ILE A 28 -15.67 -1.74 -2.48
C ILE A 28 -16.67 -0.64 -2.86
N ARG A 29 -17.98 -0.95 -2.85
CA ARG A 29 -19.02 0.06 -3.09
C ARG A 29 -19.00 1.20 -2.08
N GLU A 30 -18.75 0.88 -0.81
CA GLU A 30 -18.65 1.88 0.25
C GLU A 30 -17.45 2.80 0.07
N ILE A 31 -16.30 2.24 -0.34
CA ILE A 31 -15.11 3.01 -0.74
C ILE A 31 -15.48 3.94 -1.89
N GLN A 32 -16.05 3.44 -2.99
CA GLN A 32 -16.41 4.28 -4.14
C GLN A 32 -17.40 5.39 -3.79
N ARG A 33 -18.40 5.09 -2.94
CA ARG A 33 -19.36 6.07 -2.43
C ARG A 33 -18.69 7.20 -1.63
N THR A 34 -17.58 6.90 -0.97
CA THR A 34 -16.89 7.82 -0.06
C THR A 34 -15.60 8.41 -0.62
N VAL A 35 -15.15 7.99 -1.81
CA VAL A 35 -14.08 8.66 -2.56
C VAL A 35 -14.34 10.17 -2.72
N PRO A 36 -15.54 10.66 -3.07
CA PRO A 36 -15.79 12.10 -3.17
C PRO A 36 -15.68 12.86 -1.83
N VAL A 37 -15.82 12.16 -0.70
CA VAL A 37 -15.62 12.74 0.64
C VAL A 37 -14.13 12.85 0.94
N VAL A 38 -13.34 11.84 0.58
CA VAL A 38 -11.89 11.80 0.84
C VAL A 38 -11.10 12.65 -0.15
N ALA A 39 -11.50 12.70 -1.42
CA ALA A 39 -10.76 13.31 -2.52
C ALA A 39 -10.31 14.77 -2.25
N PRO A 40 -11.16 15.66 -1.68
CA PRO A 40 -10.75 17.02 -1.34
C PRO A 40 -9.65 17.11 -0.29
N HIS A 41 -9.44 16.06 0.52
CA HIS A 41 -8.45 16.01 1.58
C HIS A 41 -7.15 15.32 1.16
N LEU A 42 -7.07 14.73 -0.03
CA LEU A 42 -5.93 13.89 -0.43
C LEU A 42 -4.62 14.67 -0.51
N ASP A 43 -4.64 15.92 -0.97
CA ASP A 43 -3.42 16.72 -1.06
C ASP A 43 -2.86 17.00 0.33
N SER A 44 -3.67 17.58 1.23
CA SER A 44 -3.25 17.86 2.61
C SER A 44 -2.87 16.58 3.37
N LEU A 45 -3.60 15.49 3.16
CA LEU A 45 -3.32 14.19 3.79
C LEU A 45 -1.93 13.68 3.42
N VAL A 46 -1.57 13.74 2.14
CA VAL A 46 -0.28 13.22 1.66
C VAL A 46 0.85 14.15 2.08
N GLU A 47 0.65 15.47 2.06
CA GLU A 47 1.59 16.44 2.61
C GLU A 47 1.87 16.16 4.10
N ASP A 48 0.81 16.01 4.91
CA ASP A 48 0.92 15.69 6.35
C ASP A 48 1.70 14.38 6.60
N VAL A 49 1.52 13.37 5.74
CA VAL A 49 2.28 12.11 5.81
C VAL A 49 3.77 12.36 5.62
N TYR A 50 4.16 13.15 4.60
CA TYR A 50 5.57 13.43 4.33
C TYR A 50 6.19 14.38 5.36
N ASP A 51 5.45 15.34 5.89
CA ASP A 51 5.90 16.19 7.00
C ASP A 51 6.17 15.34 8.26
N GLN A 52 5.28 14.39 8.55
CA GLN A 52 5.48 13.47 9.67
C GLN A 52 6.68 12.52 9.44
N MET A 53 6.87 12.03 8.21
CA MET A 53 8.03 11.20 7.91
C MET A 53 9.34 11.98 7.98
N THR A 54 9.41 13.17 7.39
CA THR A 54 10.65 13.96 7.37
C THR A 54 11.07 14.45 8.75
N SER A 55 10.11 14.60 9.68
CA SER A 55 10.39 14.88 11.09
C SER A 55 10.78 13.65 11.92
N PHE A 56 10.56 12.43 11.40
CA PHE A 56 10.95 11.19 12.05
C PHE A 56 12.33 10.73 11.59
N GLY A 57 13.29 10.66 12.52
CA GLY A 57 14.72 10.49 12.21
C GLY A 57 15.06 9.31 11.28
N GLU A 58 14.38 8.16 11.42
CA GLU A 58 14.63 7.00 10.54
C GLU A 58 14.22 7.27 9.08
N PHE A 59 13.10 7.95 8.86
CA PHE A 59 12.64 8.32 7.52
C PHE A 59 13.50 9.41 6.91
N ALA A 60 13.94 10.40 7.70
CA ALA A 60 14.84 11.46 7.23
C ALA A 60 16.13 10.90 6.61
N VAL A 61 16.73 9.87 7.23
CA VAL A 61 17.91 9.18 6.69
C VAL A 61 17.59 8.51 5.34
N LEU A 62 16.45 7.85 5.22
CA LEU A 62 16.04 7.20 3.98
C LEU A 62 15.81 8.21 2.85
N PHE A 63 15.19 9.36 3.14
CA PHE A 63 15.02 10.41 2.14
C PHE A 63 16.33 11.02 1.69
N GLN A 64 17.29 11.22 2.60
CA GLN A 64 18.63 11.68 2.24
C GLN A 64 19.33 10.68 1.33
N GLN A 65 19.29 9.39 1.67
CA GLN A 65 19.87 8.32 0.83
C GLN A 65 19.20 8.25 -0.54
N ALA A 66 17.87 8.35 -0.59
CA ALA A 66 17.13 8.30 -1.83
C ALA A 66 17.40 9.53 -2.70
N HIS A 67 17.49 10.73 -2.10
CA HIS A 67 17.85 11.95 -2.82
C HIS A 67 19.25 11.87 -3.43
N VAL A 68 20.23 11.34 -2.69
CA VAL A 68 21.59 11.09 -3.22
C VAL A 68 21.56 10.06 -4.37
N SER A 69 20.71 9.05 -4.28
CA SER A 69 20.65 7.97 -5.28
C SER A 69 19.90 8.33 -6.55
N THR A 70 18.80 9.09 -6.47
CA THR A 70 17.90 9.36 -7.60
C THR A 70 17.74 10.83 -7.96
N GLY A 71 18.15 11.75 -7.08
CA GLY A 71 17.93 13.19 -7.24
C GLY A 71 16.46 13.63 -7.06
N GLU A 72 15.55 12.70 -6.73
CA GLU A 72 14.12 13.02 -6.57
C GLU A 72 13.88 13.95 -5.38
N SER A 73 13.02 14.95 -5.57
CA SER A 73 12.55 15.84 -4.50
C SER A 73 11.43 15.21 -3.68
N ILE A 74 11.15 15.77 -2.51
CA ILE A 74 10.00 15.38 -1.69
C ILE A 74 8.68 15.64 -2.44
N ASP A 75 8.55 16.74 -3.17
CA ASP A 75 7.33 17.06 -3.94
C ASP A 75 6.96 15.97 -4.95
N VAL A 76 7.97 15.38 -5.62
CA VAL A 76 7.74 14.26 -6.54
C VAL A 76 7.24 13.03 -5.79
N ARG A 77 7.75 12.79 -4.57
CA ARG A 77 7.33 11.66 -3.73
C ARG A 77 5.92 11.85 -3.16
N VAL A 78 5.56 13.08 -2.77
CA VAL A 78 4.19 13.49 -2.40
C VAL A 78 3.25 13.17 -3.56
N ALA A 79 3.53 13.68 -4.76
CA ALA A 79 2.73 13.40 -5.94
C ALA A 79 2.60 11.89 -6.22
N THR A 80 3.70 11.13 -6.04
CA THR A 80 3.72 9.68 -6.25
C THR A 80 2.81 8.93 -5.26
N LEU A 81 2.79 9.31 -3.98
CA LEU A 81 1.90 8.66 -3.00
C LEU A 81 0.42 8.94 -3.29
N LYS A 82 0.09 10.18 -3.70
CA LYS A 82 -1.26 10.52 -4.17
C LYS A 82 -1.65 9.68 -5.38
N SER A 83 -0.79 9.62 -6.40
CA SER A 83 -1.02 8.80 -7.60
C SER A 83 -1.15 7.31 -7.28
N TRP A 84 -0.35 6.80 -6.34
CA TRP A 84 -0.45 5.42 -5.87
C TRP A 84 -1.84 5.13 -5.28
N LEU A 85 -2.34 5.99 -4.38
CA LEU A 85 -3.66 5.79 -3.77
C LEU A 85 -4.79 5.81 -4.80
N LEU A 86 -4.75 6.77 -5.73
CA LEU A 86 -5.72 6.86 -6.82
C LEU A 86 -5.67 5.61 -7.72
N ARG A 87 -4.48 5.09 -8.02
CA ARG A 87 -4.33 3.89 -8.83
C ARG A 87 -4.85 2.64 -8.10
N VAL A 88 -4.66 2.54 -6.78
CA VAL A 88 -5.25 1.47 -5.97
C VAL A 88 -6.79 1.51 -6.05
N LEU A 89 -7.38 2.71 -5.91
CA LEU A 89 -8.83 2.90 -5.99
C LEU A 89 -9.42 2.59 -7.38
N GLU A 90 -8.67 2.87 -8.44
CA GLU A 90 -9.07 2.53 -9.80
C GLU A 90 -9.01 1.02 -10.06
N MET A 91 -7.93 0.36 -9.63
CA MET A 91 -7.70 -1.05 -9.92
C MET A 91 -8.49 -2.01 -9.04
N ILE A 92 -8.86 -1.63 -7.80
CA ILE A 92 -9.58 -2.53 -6.90
C ILE A 92 -10.94 -2.97 -7.48
N GLU A 93 -11.56 -2.13 -8.29
CA GLU A 93 -12.81 -2.43 -9.00
C GLU A 93 -12.55 -3.02 -10.39
N SER A 94 -11.63 -2.43 -11.16
CA SER A 94 -11.48 -2.75 -12.58
C SER A 94 -10.62 -3.98 -12.87
N ASN A 95 -9.56 -4.21 -12.07
CA ASN A 95 -8.59 -5.28 -12.33
C ASN A 95 -7.83 -5.73 -11.07
N PRO A 96 -8.45 -6.52 -10.17
CA PRO A 96 -7.82 -6.96 -8.92
C PRO A 96 -6.52 -7.75 -9.12
N ALA A 97 -6.38 -8.50 -10.23
CA ALA A 97 -5.15 -9.23 -10.53
C ALA A 97 -3.99 -8.28 -10.88
N GLU A 98 -4.28 -7.22 -11.63
CA GLU A 98 -3.28 -6.18 -11.90
C GLU A 98 -2.94 -5.38 -10.64
N LEU A 99 -3.92 -5.12 -9.76
CA LEU A 99 -3.66 -4.52 -8.45
C LEU A 99 -2.66 -5.33 -7.64
N ALA A 100 -2.82 -6.66 -7.59
CA ALA A 100 -1.91 -7.54 -6.86
C ALA A 100 -0.46 -7.42 -7.37
N ARG A 101 -0.26 -7.43 -8.69
CA ARG A 101 1.06 -7.23 -9.32
C ARG A 101 1.61 -5.83 -9.10
N PHE A 102 0.76 -4.82 -9.18
CA PHE A 102 1.13 -3.43 -8.92
C PHE A 102 1.66 -3.26 -7.49
N LEU A 103 0.91 -3.73 -6.49
CA LEU A 103 1.32 -3.68 -5.09
C LEU A 103 2.62 -4.46 -4.83
N ALA A 104 2.77 -5.65 -5.41
CA ALA A 104 4.01 -6.43 -5.29
C ALA A 104 5.22 -5.69 -5.87
N THR A 105 5.04 -5.03 -7.03
CA THR A 105 6.09 -4.22 -7.67
C THR A 105 6.42 -2.97 -6.85
N THR A 106 5.40 -2.27 -6.32
CA THR A 106 5.60 -1.15 -5.39
C THR A 106 6.37 -1.60 -4.15
N GLY A 107 6.01 -2.75 -3.59
CA GLY A 107 6.70 -3.38 -2.47
C GLY A 107 8.17 -3.68 -2.78
N ALA A 108 8.46 -4.24 -3.96
CA ALA A 108 9.81 -4.56 -4.40
C ALA A 108 10.72 -3.33 -4.47
N SER A 109 10.19 -2.21 -4.97
CA SER A 109 10.93 -0.93 -5.00
C SER A 109 11.33 -0.47 -3.60
N HIS A 110 10.48 -0.68 -2.59
CA HIS A 110 10.79 -0.32 -1.20
C HIS A 110 11.65 -1.37 -0.50
N ALA A 111 11.54 -2.65 -0.87
CA ALA A 111 12.40 -3.73 -0.40
C ALA A 111 13.83 -3.68 -0.99
N GLY A 112 14.21 -2.59 -1.66
CA GLY A 112 15.54 -2.41 -2.25
C GLY A 112 15.81 -3.31 -3.45
N VAL A 113 14.78 -3.87 -4.09
CA VAL A 113 14.94 -4.73 -5.26
C VAL A 113 15.14 -3.87 -6.50
N GLY A 114 16.30 -4.02 -7.13
CA GLY A 114 16.68 -3.31 -8.35
C GLY A 114 17.74 -2.22 -8.12
N PRO A 115 18.39 -1.73 -9.19
CA PRO A 115 19.46 -0.76 -9.09
C PRO A 115 18.96 0.61 -8.59
N GLY A 116 19.75 1.27 -7.74
CA GLY A 116 19.45 2.61 -7.22
C GLY A 116 18.27 2.68 -6.25
N LYS A 117 17.84 1.54 -5.70
CA LYS A 117 16.74 1.48 -4.72
C LYS A 117 17.27 1.47 -3.29
N VAL A 118 16.65 2.30 -2.45
CA VAL A 118 16.92 2.34 -1.01
C VAL A 118 16.00 1.33 -0.33
N TYR A 119 16.57 0.47 0.50
CA TYR A 119 15.80 -0.45 1.33
C TYR A 119 15.08 0.33 2.44
N VAL A 120 13.76 0.25 2.46
CA VAL A 120 12.88 0.79 3.50
C VAL A 120 12.46 -0.36 4.40
N PRO A 121 12.80 -0.40 5.69
CA PRO A 121 12.34 -1.47 6.58
C PRO A 121 10.82 -1.63 6.60
N MET A 122 10.31 -2.87 6.58
CA MET A 122 8.86 -3.15 6.56
C MET A 122 8.11 -2.45 7.71
N ARG A 123 8.72 -2.35 8.90
CA ARG A 123 8.13 -1.61 10.03
C ARG A 123 7.77 -0.16 9.68
N LEU A 124 8.58 0.50 8.83
CA LEU A 124 8.32 1.87 8.42
C LEU A 124 7.18 1.93 7.41
N MET A 125 7.04 0.94 6.51
CA MET A 125 5.85 0.81 5.66
C MET A 125 4.56 0.68 6.48
N VAL A 126 4.60 -0.09 7.57
CA VAL A 126 3.47 -0.21 8.51
C VAL A 126 3.13 1.14 9.14
N LEU A 127 4.14 1.88 9.62
CA LEU A 127 3.92 3.22 10.20
C LEU A 127 3.36 4.22 9.17
N THR A 128 3.84 4.18 7.93
CA THR A 128 3.30 4.98 6.82
C THR A 128 1.81 4.74 6.64
N ILE A 129 1.41 3.48 6.50
CA ILE A 129 0.01 3.12 6.26
C ILE A 129 -0.87 3.45 7.47
N ALA A 130 -0.38 3.20 8.69
CA ALA A 130 -1.10 3.57 9.90
C ALA A 130 -1.32 5.09 10.00
N TYR A 131 -0.34 5.91 9.64
CA TYR A 131 -0.49 7.36 9.67
C TYR A 131 -1.44 7.87 8.56
N LEU A 132 -1.34 7.30 7.36
CA LEU A 132 -2.30 7.55 6.27
C LEU A 132 -3.74 7.20 6.71
N GLU A 133 -3.91 6.07 7.38
CA GLU A 133 -5.19 5.62 7.92
C GLU A 133 -5.77 6.63 8.91
N VAL A 134 -4.97 7.16 9.84
CA VAL A 134 -5.43 8.20 10.79
C VAL A 134 -6.01 9.41 10.08
N GLY A 135 -5.36 9.89 9.03
CA GLY A 135 -5.85 11.03 8.26
C GLY A 135 -7.10 10.71 7.44
N LEU A 136 -7.20 9.50 6.86
CA LEU A 136 -8.43 9.04 6.20
C LEU A 136 -9.59 8.93 7.17
N LEU A 137 -9.37 8.39 8.37
CA LEU A 137 -10.41 8.28 9.40
C LEU A 137 -10.93 9.65 9.83
N ARG A 138 -10.07 10.67 9.87
CA ARG A 138 -10.50 12.07 10.10
C ARG A 138 -11.37 12.59 8.96
N ALA A 139 -10.96 12.36 7.70
CA ALA A 139 -11.74 12.74 6.52
C ALA A 139 -13.09 12.01 6.45
N LEU A 140 -13.17 10.80 7.00
CA LEU A 140 -14.36 9.94 6.99
C LEU A 140 -15.21 10.05 8.26
N ALA A 141 -14.93 10.99 9.17
CA ALA A 141 -15.59 11.08 10.47
C ALA A 141 -17.14 11.10 10.35
N ASP A 142 -17.67 11.82 9.34
CA ASP A 142 -19.10 11.94 9.09
C ASP A 142 -19.65 10.90 8.10
N ALA A 143 -18.77 10.12 7.44
CA ALA A 143 -19.16 9.11 6.46
C ALA A 143 -19.70 7.81 7.09
N GLY A 144 -19.47 7.64 8.40
CA GLY A 144 -19.93 6.50 9.19
C GLY A 144 -18.91 5.36 9.31
N ALA A 145 -19.17 4.47 10.27
CA ALA A 145 -18.25 3.39 10.61
C ALA A 145 -18.01 2.39 9.47
N ALA A 146 -19.01 2.17 8.59
CA ALA A 146 -18.87 1.28 7.45
C ALA A 146 -17.78 1.76 6.48
N ALA A 147 -17.73 3.06 6.18
CA ALA A 147 -16.69 3.66 5.37
C ALA A 147 -15.31 3.49 6.01
N ALA A 148 -15.17 3.86 7.29
CA ALA A 148 -13.92 3.69 8.02
C ALA A 148 -13.39 2.25 7.96
N VAL A 149 -14.27 1.26 8.17
CA VAL A 149 -13.91 -0.16 8.10
C VAL A 149 -13.49 -0.58 6.69
N ALA A 150 -14.23 -0.16 5.66
CA ALA A 150 -13.91 -0.50 4.28
C ALA A 150 -12.53 0.05 3.85
N TRP A 151 -12.25 1.32 4.16
CA TRP A 151 -10.97 1.95 3.89
C TRP A 151 -9.82 1.31 4.68
N HIS A 152 -10.04 0.96 5.95
CA HIS A 152 -9.07 0.20 6.75
C HIS A 152 -8.71 -1.12 6.05
N LYS A 153 -9.71 -1.94 5.68
CA LYS A 153 -9.47 -3.22 4.99
C LYS A 153 -8.67 -3.02 3.70
N LEU A 154 -9.02 -2.03 2.88
CA LEU A 154 -8.30 -1.73 1.64
C LEU A 154 -6.83 -1.42 1.90
N LEU A 155 -6.53 -0.53 2.86
CA LEU A 155 -5.17 -0.14 3.18
C LEU A 155 -4.32 -1.32 3.68
N TRP A 156 -4.91 -2.19 4.51
CA TRP A 156 -4.21 -3.37 5.03
C TRP A 156 -4.00 -4.44 3.96
N VAL A 157 -4.96 -4.65 3.05
CA VAL A 157 -4.76 -5.48 1.84
C VAL A 157 -3.63 -4.91 0.98
N ALA A 158 -3.60 -3.59 0.76
CA ALA A 158 -2.57 -2.93 -0.02
C ALA A 158 -1.18 -3.08 0.63
N LEU A 159 -1.09 -2.88 1.95
CA LEU A 159 0.13 -3.06 2.74
C LEU A 159 0.65 -4.50 2.65
N ASP A 160 -0.22 -5.49 2.80
CA ASP A 160 0.17 -6.89 2.72
C ASP A 160 0.59 -7.30 1.30
N GLY A 161 -0.07 -6.75 0.28
CA GLY A 161 0.35 -6.89 -1.12
C GLY A 161 1.76 -6.36 -1.35
N MET A 162 2.10 -5.18 -0.81
CA MET A 162 3.47 -4.66 -0.84
C MET A 162 4.44 -5.50 0.00
N ALA A 163 3.99 -6.02 1.14
CA ALA A 163 4.79 -6.88 2.00
C ALA A 163 5.21 -8.18 1.31
N SER A 164 4.56 -8.60 0.21
CA SER A 164 4.95 -9.78 -0.59
C SER A 164 6.40 -9.77 -1.08
N ALA A 165 6.95 -8.56 -1.27
CA ALA A 165 8.32 -8.36 -1.73
C ALA A 165 9.35 -8.36 -0.60
N TYR A 166 8.91 -8.13 0.64
CA TYR A 166 9.75 -8.26 1.82
C TYR A 166 9.85 -9.75 2.12
N GLY A 167 11.04 -10.31 1.89
CA GLY A 167 11.31 -11.75 1.87
C GLY A 167 10.47 -12.56 2.86
N ALA A 168 9.94 -13.69 2.38
CA ALA A 168 9.11 -14.60 3.18
C ALA A 168 9.80 -14.93 4.51
N ASP A 169 9.01 -14.97 5.58
CA ASP A 169 9.29 -15.90 6.68
C ASP A 169 9.33 -17.31 6.06
N PRO A 170 10.49 -17.99 6.01
CA PRO A 170 10.62 -19.30 5.37
C PRO A 170 9.78 -20.39 6.05
N ALA A 171 9.20 -20.13 7.22
CA ALA A 171 8.31 -21.06 7.91
C ALA A 171 6.88 -21.03 7.36
N TRP A 172 6.40 -19.89 6.85
CA TRP A 172 5.01 -19.71 6.43
C TRP A 172 4.73 -20.23 5.01
N ASP A 173 5.71 -20.12 4.11
CA ASP A 173 5.58 -20.58 2.71
C ASP A 173 5.49 -22.12 2.57
N ARG A 174 5.88 -22.86 3.63
CA ARG A 174 5.87 -24.34 3.66
C ARG A 174 4.64 -24.95 4.32
N SER A 175 3.79 -24.15 4.97
CA SER A 175 2.60 -24.62 5.68
C SER A 175 1.29 -24.36 4.95
N ALA A 176 1.32 -23.74 3.76
CA ALA A 176 0.13 -23.65 2.92
C ALA A 176 -0.23 -25.06 2.43
N PRO A 177 -1.45 -25.59 2.73
CA PRO A 177 -1.88 -26.85 2.15
C PRO A 177 -1.79 -26.73 0.63
N GLU A 178 -1.15 -27.69 -0.02
CA GLU A 178 -1.29 -27.85 -1.46
C GLU A 178 -2.78 -27.95 -1.75
N ALA A 179 -3.30 -27.08 -2.61
CA ALA A 179 -4.67 -27.19 -3.08
C ALA A 179 -4.74 -28.48 -3.90
N THR A 180 -5.11 -29.57 -3.24
CA THR A 180 -5.44 -30.83 -3.88
C THR A 180 -6.72 -30.62 -4.67
N GLY A 181 -6.58 -30.54 -5.99
CA GLY A 181 -7.68 -30.80 -6.93
C GLY A 181 -7.93 -32.31 -7.06
#